data_AF-A0A6F8ZZC5-F1
#
_entry.id   AF-A0A6F8ZZC5-F1
#
_cell.length_a   1.000
_cell.length_b   1.000
_cell.length_c   1.000
_cell.angle_alpha   90.00
_cell.angle_beta   90.00
_cell.angle_gamma   90.00
#
_symmetry.space_group_name_H-M   'P 1'
#
loop_
_entity.id
_entity.type
_entity.pdbx_description
1 polymer ?
#
loop_
_entity_poly.entity_id
_entity_poly.type
_entity_poly.pdbx_seq_one_letter_code
_entity_poly.pdbx_strand_id
1 'polypeptide(L)'
;MSPMSAMAQGLFGVPELSTPAGFEHRALSETEQLVDTACSNPPGALTVETFDQLADSLCKVADLADFVKVGLPAPAFRNAAQKACINIGTVIEKIEKRALPEHIRHCFSIDSNSIQIGGLHADSPDELVREAAYKIFLFPNSSLLLCLDDLLACRNKLANLVGYESFAHRALNGTMAKTPEIVMKFLELLTDKLSDRTAKDFNLMRDMKMKMNSRSTELMPWDHPYFSGAVRAERSQPVQSSVSLGACMEGLIMLFSQLLGVSFQNEQPMAGEVWSEDIRKLAVVHEAEGLLGYIYCDFFRRPDKPHQDCHFTIRGGRLKEDGQYQHPVVVLMLSLPPPTRSTPTLLTPCTPCWDAHATNTSQVT
;
A
#
# COMPACT_ATOMS: atom_id res chain seq x y z
N MET A 1 28.52 -8.53 39.13
CA MET A 1 27.62 -8.92 38.02
C MET A 1 27.67 -7.78 37.02
N SER A 2 28.46 -7.94 35.96
CA SER A 2 28.59 -6.92 34.90
C SER A 2 27.32 -6.93 34.05
N PRO A 3 26.80 -5.76 33.61
CA PRO A 3 25.66 -5.72 32.72
C PRO A 3 26.06 -6.35 31.38
N MET A 4 25.32 -7.37 30.93
CA MET A 4 25.45 -7.88 29.57
C MET A 4 25.23 -6.71 28.60
N SER A 5 26.25 -6.40 27.82
CA SER A 5 26.17 -5.48 26.69
C SER A 5 25.00 -5.93 25.80
N ALA A 6 23.98 -5.08 25.65
CA ALA A 6 22.87 -5.32 24.75
C ALA A 6 23.42 -5.29 23.32
N MET A 7 23.71 -6.46 22.74
CA MET A 7 24.05 -6.55 21.33
C MET A 7 22.87 -5.99 20.52
N ALA A 8 23.13 -4.98 19.69
CA ALA A 8 22.13 -4.43 18.78
C ALA A 8 21.63 -5.56 17.85
N GLN A 9 20.37 -5.94 17.99
CA GLN A 9 19.82 -7.10 17.28
C GLN A 9 19.41 -6.81 15.83
N GLY A 10 19.65 -5.60 15.31
CA GLY A 10 19.23 -5.20 13.96
C GLY A 10 17.71 -5.16 13.79
N LEU A 11 17.24 -4.65 12.64
CA LEU A 11 15.80 -4.46 12.40
C LEU A 11 15.02 -5.77 12.58
N PHE A 12 13.86 -5.69 13.24
CA PHE A 12 13.00 -6.85 13.55
C PHE A 12 13.68 -7.96 14.37
N GLY A 13 14.78 -7.65 15.05
CA GLY A 13 15.58 -8.61 15.80
C GLY A 13 16.42 -9.52 14.89
N VAL A 14 16.68 -9.09 13.65
CA VAL A 14 17.54 -9.78 12.69
C VAL A 14 18.93 -9.11 12.71
N PRO A 15 19.96 -9.74 13.32
CA PRO A 15 21.26 -9.11 13.58
C PRO A 15 21.96 -8.55 12.34
N GLU A 16 21.70 -9.17 11.19
CA GLU A 16 22.33 -8.85 9.91
C GLU A 16 21.76 -7.56 9.33
N LEU A 17 20.53 -7.19 9.72
CA LEU A 17 19.91 -5.90 9.38
C LEU A 17 20.35 -4.77 10.31
N SER A 18 21.49 -4.93 10.99
CA SER A 18 22.17 -3.85 11.69
C SER A 18 22.82 -2.84 10.73
N THR A 19 23.08 -3.24 9.48
CA THR A 19 23.67 -2.36 8.46
C THR A 19 23.00 -2.54 7.08
N PRO A 20 23.01 -1.53 6.20
CA PRO A 20 22.43 -1.64 4.85
C PRO A 20 23.05 -2.77 3.99
N ALA A 21 24.32 -3.11 4.22
CA ALA A 21 25.01 -4.17 3.48
C ALA A 21 24.49 -5.58 3.81
N GLY A 22 23.79 -5.75 4.94
CA GLY A 22 23.22 -7.04 5.34
C GLY A 22 22.10 -7.55 4.43
N PHE A 23 21.45 -6.66 3.67
CA PHE A 23 20.39 -7.02 2.72
C PHE A 23 20.92 -7.88 1.54
N GLU A 24 22.11 -7.57 1.03
CA GLU A 24 22.64 -8.21 -0.18
C GLU A 24 23.36 -9.53 0.15
N HIS A 25 24.04 -9.62 1.28
CA HIS A 25 25.06 -10.65 1.50
C HIS A 25 24.53 -12.02 1.96
N ARG A 26 23.36 -12.08 2.63
CA ARG A 26 22.78 -13.34 3.12
C ARG A 26 21.85 -14.00 2.10
N ALA A 27 20.93 -13.21 1.55
CA ALA A 27 19.89 -13.68 0.64
C ALA A 27 20.47 -14.39 -0.58
N LEU A 28 21.47 -13.77 -1.22
CA LEU A 28 22.09 -14.30 -2.43
C LEU A 28 22.86 -15.59 -2.15
N SER A 29 23.68 -15.62 -1.11
CA SER A 29 24.49 -16.80 -0.76
C SER A 29 23.64 -18.01 -0.35
N GLU A 30 22.54 -17.80 0.37
CA GLU A 30 21.64 -18.88 0.81
C GLU A 30 20.78 -19.39 -0.37
N THR A 31 20.26 -18.47 -1.19
CA THR A 31 19.50 -18.81 -2.40
C THR A 31 20.35 -19.58 -3.41
N GLU A 32 21.61 -19.17 -3.63
CA GLU A 32 22.55 -19.86 -4.52
C GLU A 32 22.81 -21.31 -4.06
N GLN A 33 23.05 -21.53 -2.76
CA GLN A 33 23.25 -22.87 -2.20
C GLN A 33 21.99 -23.76 -2.33
N LEU A 34 20.80 -23.20 -2.12
CA LEU A 34 19.54 -23.93 -2.27
C LEU A 34 19.25 -24.27 -3.72
N VAL A 35 19.54 -23.36 -4.66
CA VAL A 35 19.42 -23.61 -6.10
C VAL A 35 20.38 -24.72 -6.53
N ASP A 36 21.64 -24.67 -6.07
CA ASP A 36 22.63 -25.72 -6.36
C ASP A 36 22.19 -27.09 -5.82
N THR A 37 21.61 -27.10 -4.61
CA THR A 37 21.07 -28.31 -3.98
C THR A 37 19.89 -28.87 -4.77
N ALA A 38 18.96 -28.02 -5.22
CA ALA A 38 17.83 -28.45 -6.05
C ALA A 38 18.27 -28.98 -7.42
N CYS A 39 19.29 -28.36 -8.03
CA CYS A 39 19.82 -28.78 -9.33
C CYS A 39 20.63 -30.08 -9.27
N SER A 40 21.25 -30.37 -8.12
CA SER A 40 22.15 -31.52 -7.94
C SER A 40 21.43 -32.81 -7.50
N ASN A 41 20.14 -32.74 -7.18
CA ASN A 41 19.36 -33.88 -6.67
C ASN A 41 18.21 -34.26 -7.61
N PRO A 42 17.87 -35.56 -7.73
CA PRO A 42 16.70 -35.98 -8.49
C PRO A 42 15.40 -35.49 -7.84
N PRO A 43 14.34 -35.21 -8.63
CA PRO A 43 13.06 -34.75 -8.12
C PRO A 43 12.47 -35.69 -7.05
N GLY A 44 12.22 -35.16 -5.86
CA GLY A 44 11.67 -35.91 -4.72
C GLY A 44 11.29 -35.03 -3.54
N ALA A 45 11.08 -35.62 -2.35
CA ALA A 45 10.73 -34.87 -1.14
C ALA A 45 11.75 -33.77 -0.80
N LEU A 46 13.04 -34.08 -0.95
CA LEU A 46 14.14 -33.12 -0.76
C LEU A 46 14.01 -31.90 -1.69
N THR A 47 13.54 -32.10 -2.93
CA THR A 47 13.32 -31.00 -3.89
C THR A 47 12.19 -30.08 -3.43
N VAL A 48 11.12 -30.65 -2.87
CA VAL A 48 9.98 -29.89 -2.33
C VAL A 48 10.42 -29.10 -1.10
N GLU A 49 11.16 -29.72 -0.18
CA GLU A 49 11.73 -29.06 1.00
C GLU A 49 12.68 -27.91 0.58
N THR A 50 13.55 -28.16 -0.39
CA THR A 50 14.47 -27.14 -0.92
C THR A 50 13.72 -25.98 -1.55
N PHE A 51 12.65 -26.22 -2.31
CA PHE A 51 11.83 -25.14 -2.88
C PHE A 51 11.05 -24.36 -1.83
N ASP A 52 10.58 -25.01 -0.77
CA ASP A 52 9.91 -24.34 0.35
C ASP A 52 10.87 -23.46 1.17
N GLN A 53 12.12 -23.91 1.37
CA GLN A 53 13.18 -23.08 1.95
C GLN A 53 13.55 -21.91 1.04
N LEU A 54 13.68 -22.15 -0.27
CA LEU A 54 13.98 -21.12 -1.27
C LEU A 54 12.88 -20.05 -1.28
N ALA A 55 11.62 -20.46 -1.25
CA ALA A 55 10.48 -19.56 -1.19
C ALA A 55 10.50 -18.71 0.09
N ASP A 56 10.77 -19.30 1.25
CA ASP A 56 10.86 -18.55 2.52
C ASP A 56 12.03 -17.56 2.54
N SER A 57 13.22 -17.94 2.05
CA SER A 57 14.37 -17.02 1.96
C SER A 57 14.08 -15.86 1.01
N LEU A 58 13.49 -16.14 -0.16
CA LEU A 58 13.10 -15.12 -1.13
C LEU A 58 11.99 -14.19 -0.61
N CYS A 59 10.94 -14.73 0.01
CA CYS A 59 9.84 -13.93 0.58
C CYS A 59 10.31 -13.01 1.71
N LYS A 60 11.14 -13.54 2.64
CA LYS A 60 11.73 -12.71 3.71
C LYS A 60 12.50 -11.52 3.18
N VAL A 61 13.16 -11.67 2.03
CA VAL A 61 13.98 -10.60 1.44
C VAL A 61 13.12 -9.66 0.61
N ALA A 62 12.22 -10.20 -0.22
CA ALA A 62 11.34 -9.41 -1.06
C ALA A 62 10.36 -8.56 -0.24
N ASP A 63 9.65 -9.17 0.71
CA ASP A 63 8.65 -8.46 1.52
C ASP A 63 9.29 -7.44 2.47
N LEU A 64 10.46 -7.78 3.03
CA LEU A 64 11.25 -6.86 3.82
C LEU A 64 11.84 -5.73 2.97
N ALA A 65 12.34 -6.02 1.77
CA ALA A 65 12.89 -4.98 0.89
C ALA A 65 11.79 -4.03 0.39
N ASP A 66 10.59 -4.54 0.09
CA ASP A 66 9.42 -3.71 -0.23
C ASP A 66 9.03 -2.82 0.95
N PHE A 67 9.00 -3.37 2.16
CA PHE A 67 8.82 -2.54 3.35
C PHE A 67 9.95 -1.51 3.51
N VAL A 68 11.21 -1.87 3.32
CA VAL A 68 12.36 -1.00 3.59
C VAL A 68 12.45 0.18 2.62
N LYS A 69 12.11 -0.02 1.34
CA LYS A 69 12.01 1.07 0.35
C LYS A 69 11.03 2.16 0.79
N VAL A 70 9.96 1.75 1.45
CA VAL A 70 8.78 2.56 1.75
C VAL A 70 8.85 3.12 3.18
N GLY A 71 9.23 2.31 4.16
CA GLY A 71 9.08 2.60 5.59
C GLY A 71 10.30 3.22 6.28
N LEU A 72 11.53 2.99 5.80
CA LEU A 72 12.72 3.41 6.54
C LEU A 72 13.11 4.88 6.31
N PRO A 73 13.41 5.67 7.36
CA PRO A 73 13.87 7.06 7.22
C PRO A 73 15.27 7.20 6.60
N ALA A 74 16.14 6.19 6.79
CA ALA A 74 17.54 6.25 6.40
C ALA A 74 17.74 6.02 4.88
N PRO A 75 18.26 7.02 4.12
CA PRO A 75 18.43 6.90 2.67
C PRO A 75 19.33 5.74 2.24
N ALA A 76 20.34 5.38 3.06
CA ALA A 76 21.25 4.28 2.76
C ALA A 76 20.55 2.91 2.71
N PHE A 77 19.60 2.67 3.63
CA PHE A 77 18.80 1.44 3.63
C PHE A 77 17.79 1.41 2.49
N ARG A 78 17.13 2.55 2.20
CA ARG A 78 16.22 2.66 1.03
C ARG A 78 16.94 2.38 -0.28
N ASN A 79 18.13 2.97 -0.47
CA ASN A 79 18.95 2.77 -1.66
C ASN A 79 19.44 1.31 -1.80
N ALA A 80 19.80 0.66 -0.69
CA ALA A 80 20.19 -0.75 -0.69
C ALA A 80 19.00 -1.67 -1.05
N ALA A 81 17.83 -1.45 -0.45
CA ALA A 81 16.62 -2.20 -0.79
C ALA A 81 16.12 -1.93 -2.22
N GLN A 82 16.32 -0.71 -2.74
CA GLN A 82 16.03 -0.37 -4.14
C GLN A 82 16.98 -1.10 -5.10
N LYS A 83 18.27 -1.19 -4.77
CA LYS A 83 19.25 -1.98 -5.54
C LYS A 83 18.93 -3.48 -5.52
N ALA A 84 18.45 -4.00 -4.39
CA ALA A 84 18.00 -5.39 -4.28
C ALA A 84 16.75 -5.70 -5.11
N CYS A 85 16.01 -4.69 -5.61
CA CYS A 85 14.72 -4.89 -6.28
C CYS A 85 14.50 -4.07 -7.56
N ILE A 86 15.53 -3.73 -8.33
CA ILE A 86 15.43 -2.99 -9.61
C ILE A 86 14.34 -3.63 -10.51
N ASN A 87 13.34 -2.95 -11.13
CA ASN A 87 12.96 -1.53 -11.31
C ASN A 87 11.46 -1.44 -11.71
N ILE A 88 10.74 -0.36 -11.30
CA ILE A 88 10.01 0.61 -12.15
C ILE A 88 9.66 1.80 -11.25
N GLY A 89 10.29 2.94 -11.53
CA GLY A 89 9.94 4.21 -10.92
C GLY A 89 8.73 4.81 -11.62
N THR A 90 7.86 5.43 -10.84
CA THR A 90 6.81 6.33 -11.31
C THR A 90 7.38 7.38 -12.27
N VAL A 91 6.95 7.34 -13.52
CA VAL A 91 7.24 8.41 -14.49
C VAL A 91 6.39 9.60 -14.10
N ILE A 92 7.02 10.67 -13.61
CA ILE A 92 6.34 11.96 -13.40
C ILE A 92 6.34 12.68 -14.74
N GLU A 93 5.16 12.88 -15.31
CA GLU A 93 5.01 13.60 -16.58
C GLU A 93 5.35 15.09 -16.41
N LYS A 94 6.24 15.59 -17.28
CA LYS A 94 6.67 17.00 -17.34
C LYS A 94 6.14 17.62 -18.62
N ILE A 95 5.39 18.72 -18.50
CA ILE A 95 4.91 19.48 -19.65
C ILE A 95 5.50 20.89 -19.67
N GLU A 96 5.65 21.49 -20.85
CA GLU A 96 6.11 22.87 -20.96
C GLU A 96 5.09 23.86 -20.40
N LYS A 97 5.56 24.91 -19.70
CA LYS A 97 4.68 25.93 -19.08
C LYS A 97 3.64 26.53 -20.02
N ARG A 98 4.00 26.73 -21.30
CA ARG A 98 3.13 27.34 -22.31
C ARG A 98 1.92 26.48 -22.70
N ALA A 99 1.94 25.18 -22.38
CA ALA A 99 0.83 24.27 -22.69
C ALA A 99 -0.38 24.46 -21.75
N LEU A 100 -0.23 25.15 -20.61
CA LEU A 100 -1.32 25.44 -19.68
C LEU A 100 -1.66 26.94 -19.63
N PRO A 101 -2.95 27.30 -19.47
CA PRO A 101 -3.39 28.67 -19.19
C PRO A 101 -2.69 29.24 -17.95
N GLU A 102 -2.27 30.52 -18.01
CA GLU A 102 -1.51 31.17 -16.93
C GLU A 102 -2.19 31.09 -15.56
N HIS A 103 -3.50 31.25 -15.54
CA HIS A 103 -4.28 31.31 -14.30
C HIS A 103 -4.33 29.98 -13.53
N ILE A 104 -4.05 28.83 -14.14
CA ILE A 104 -4.05 27.52 -13.42
C ILE A 104 -2.65 26.97 -13.15
N ARG A 105 -1.58 27.60 -13.67
CA ARG A 105 -0.20 27.09 -13.51
C ARG A 105 0.23 26.97 -12.06
N HIS A 106 -0.26 27.88 -11.21
CA HIS A 106 0.05 27.92 -9.79
C HIS A 106 -0.54 26.75 -8.98
N CYS A 107 -1.49 26.01 -9.56
CA CYS A 107 -2.10 24.83 -8.94
C CYS A 107 -1.22 23.57 -9.04
N PHE A 108 -0.11 23.63 -9.78
CA PHE A 108 0.78 22.51 -10.06
C PHE A 108 2.23 22.82 -9.63
N SER A 109 3.03 21.77 -9.44
CA SER A 109 4.45 21.92 -9.09
C SER A 109 5.24 22.45 -10.30
N ILE A 110 5.95 23.57 -10.12
CA ILE A 110 6.69 24.22 -11.20
C ILE A 110 8.20 23.96 -11.00
N ASP A 111 8.84 23.33 -11.99
CA ASP A 111 10.29 23.19 -12.07
C ASP A 111 10.80 24.00 -13.27
N SER A 112 11.53 25.09 -13.01
CA SER A 112 12.31 25.88 -13.97
C SER A 112 11.55 26.35 -15.22
N ASN A 113 11.28 25.48 -16.21
CA ASN A 113 10.51 25.75 -17.44
C ASN A 113 9.39 24.72 -17.73
N SER A 114 9.20 23.75 -16.83
CA SER A 114 8.22 22.66 -16.94
C SER A 114 7.27 22.65 -15.75
N ILE A 115 6.05 22.16 -15.97
CA ILE A 115 5.04 21.91 -14.94
C ILE A 115 4.99 20.40 -14.72
N GLN A 116 5.09 19.99 -13.46
CA GLN A 116 4.95 18.62 -13.00
C GLN A 116 3.54 18.40 -12.48
N ILE A 117 2.88 17.37 -13.01
CA ILE A 117 1.55 16.96 -12.56
C ILE A 117 1.71 15.62 -11.85
N GLY A 118 1.69 15.68 -10.52
CA GLY A 118 1.91 14.52 -9.64
C GLY A 118 0.65 13.69 -9.36
N GLY A 119 -0.52 14.08 -9.89
CA GLY A 119 -1.78 13.39 -9.64
C GLY A 119 -2.96 13.97 -10.44
N LEU A 120 -4.15 13.41 -10.24
CA LEU A 120 -5.36 13.78 -10.99
C LEU A 120 -6.02 15.09 -10.54
N HIS A 121 -5.60 15.67 -9.40
CA HIS A 121 -6.21 16.88 -8.79
C HIS A 121 -7.74 16.82 -8.76
N ALA A 122 -8.31 15.64 -8.54
CA ALA A 122 -9.72 15.36 -8.80
C ALA A 122 -10.69 16.09 -7.86
N ASP A 123 -10.18 16.74 -6.81
CA ASP A 123 -10.95 17.47 -5.79
C ASP A 123 -10.86 18.98 -5.94
N SER A 124 -10.08 19.45 -6.92
CA SER A 124 -9.99 20.87 -7.21
C SER A 124 -11.40 21.40 -7.50
N PRO A 125 -11.84 22.52 -6.88
CA PRO A 125 -13.10 23.15 -7.23
C PRO A 125 -13.07 23.73 -8.65
N ASP A 126 -11.89 24.02 -9.18
CA ASP A 126 -11.67 24.52 -10.53
C ASP A 126 -11.71 23.36 -11.55
N GLU A 127 -12.70 23.40 -12.45
CA GLU A 127 -12.92 22.43 -13.53
C GLU A 127 -11.72 22.36 -14.50
N LEU A 128 -11.06 23.48 -14.80
CA LEU A 128 -9.92 23.51 -15.71
C LEU A 128 -8.69 22.83 -15.11
N VAL A 129 -8.51 22.94 -13.79
CA VAL A 129 -7.45 22.23 -13.08
C VAL A 129 -7.69 20.71 -13.14
N ARG A 130 -8.93 20.26 -12.88
CA ARG A 130 -9.29 18.83 -12.97
C ARG A 130 -9.11 18.29 -14.39
N GLU A 131 -9.58 19.04 -15.39
CA GLU A 131 -9.46 18.67 -16.80
C GLU A 131 -8.00 18.57 -17.24
N ALA A 132 -7.20 19.60 -16.96
CA ALA A 132 -5.79 19.63 -17.31
C ALA A 132 -5.03 18.48 -16.64
N ALA A 133 -5.22 18.29 -15.34
CA ALA A 133 -4.60 17.21 -14.59
C ALA A 133 -4.99 15.84 -15.17
N TYR A 134 -6.28 15.59 -15.42
CA TYR A 134 -6.76 14.34 -15.99
C TYR A 134 -6.12 14.03 -17.35
N LYS A 135 -6.16 14.99 -18.29
CA LYS A 135 -5.66 14.78 -19.65
C LYS A 135 -4.16 14.58 -19.71
N ILE A 136 -3.40 15.26 -18.86
CA ILE A 136 -1.93 15.18 -18.84
C ILE A 136 -1.48 13.94 -18.07
N PHE A 137 -2.06 13.69 -16.90
CA PHE A 137 -1.69 12.54 -16.05
C PHE A 137 -2.05 11.20 -16.70
N LEU A 138 -3.16 11.14 -17.44
CA LEU A 138 -3.57 9.94 -18.19
C LEU A 138 -3.19 10.01 -19.67
N PHE A 139 -2.27 10.92 -20.04
CA PHE A 139 -1.84 11.05 -21.43
C PHE A 139 -1.20 9.75 -21.92
N PRO A 140 -1.59 9.24 -23.10
CA PRO A 140 -1.03 8.00 -23.63
C PRO A 140 0.46 8.17 -23.94
N ASN A 141 1.28 7.37 -23.28
CA ASN A 141 2.72 7.35 -23.52
C ASN A 141 3.06 6.21 -24.50
N SER A 142 3.51 6.55 -25.70
CA SER A 142 3.81 5.57 -26.75
C SER A 142 4.84 4.52 -26.33
N SER A 143 5.82 4.87 -25.49
CA SER A 143 6.81 3.91 -25.02
C SER A 143 6.20 2.89 -24.03
N LEU A 144 5.27 3.34 -23.18
CA LEU A 144 4.52 2.45 -22.28
C LEU A 144 3.55 1.56 -23.06
N LEU A 145 2.94 2.06 -24.14
CA LEU A 145 2.08 1.26 -25.01
C LEU A 145 2.86 0.14 -25.70
N LEU A 146 4.05 0.43 -26.25
CA LEU A 146 4.91 -0.61 -26.83
C LEU A 146 5.32 -1.66 -25.79
N CYS A 147 5.72 -1.22 -24.59
CA CYS A 147 6.05 -2.12 -23.49
C CYS A 147 4.85 -3.00 -23.07
N LEU A 148 3.64 -2.44 -23.08
CA LEU A 148 2.42 -3.19 -22.81
C LEU A 148 2.16 -4.25 -23.89
N ASP A 149 2.31 -3.92 -25.16
CA ASP A 149 2.14 -4.87 -26.27
C ASP A 149 3.13 -6.03 -26.15
N ASP A 150 4.41 -5.74 -25.87
CA ASP A 150 5.45 -6.74 -25.64
C ASP A 150 5.11 -7.63 -24.43
N LEU A 151 4.64 -7.04 -23.33
CA LEU A 151 4.20 -7.75 -22.13
C LEU A 151 3.03 -8.70 -22.43
N LEU A 152 2.04 -8.25 -23.19
CA LEU A 152 0.88 -9.06 -23.58
C LEU A 152 1.29 -10.22 -24.49
N ALA A 153 2.17 -9.96 -25.48
CA ALA A 153 2.71 -11.00 -26.36
C ALA A 153 3.50 -12.05 -25.56
N CYS A 154 4.34 -11.63 -24.63
CA CYS A 154 5.10 -12.53 -23.77
C CYS A 154 4.20 -13.36 -22.84
N ARG A 155 3.18 -12.74 -22.23
CA ARG A 155 2.18 -13.44 -21.39
C ARG A 155 1.40 -14.49 -22.18
N ASN A 156 1.02 -14.19 -23.41
CA ASN A 156 0.34 -15.15 -24.29
C ASN A 156 1.25 -16.32 -24.64
N LYS A 157 2.52 -16.05 -25.02
CA LYS A 157 3.50 -17.10 -25.31
C LYS A 157 3.74 -18.01 -24.09
N LEU A 158 3.87 -17.43 -22.90
CA LEU A 158 4.02 -18.18 -21.66
C LEU A 158 2.84 -19.12 -21.40
N ALA A 159 1.60 -18.62 -21.55
CA ALA A 159 0.41 -19.43 -21.35
C ALA A 159 0.36 -20.64 -22.30
N ASN A 160 0.62 -20.42 -23.58
CA ASN A 160 0.63 -21.49 -24.59
C ASN A 160 1.73 -22.54 -24.30
N LEU A 161 2.92 -22.11 -23.87
CA LEU A 161 4.02 -23.02 -23.54
C LEU A 161 3.70 -23.93 -22.34
N VAL A 162 2.94 -23.44 -21.37
CA VAL A 162 2.53 -24.22 -20.19
C VAL A 162 1.14 -24.87 -20.34
N GLY A 163 0.59 -24.89 -21.56
CA GLY A 163 -0.64 -25.63 -21.89
C GLY A 163 -1.95 -24.93 -21.52
N TYR A 164 -1.96 -23.61 -21.34
CA TYR A 164 -3.16 -22.81 -21.09
C TYR A 164 -3.55 -22.01 -22.34
N GLU A 165 -4.85 -21.83 -22.57
CA GLU A 165 -5.40 -21.06 -23.69
C GLU A 165 -5.05 -19.57 -23.63
N SER A 166 -4.97 -19.00 -22.41
CA SER A 166 -4.60 -17.61 -22.21
C SER A 166 -3.89 -17.41 -20.89
N PHE A 167 -3.19 -16.27 -20.74
CA PHE A 167 -2.55 -15.93 -19.47
C PHE A 167 -3.57 -15.80 -18.33
N ALA A 168 -4.81 -15.39 -18.62
CA ALA A 168 -5.87 -15.32 -17.62
C ALA A 168 -6.26 -16.71 -17.10
N HIS A 169 -6.37 -17.72 -17.98
CA HIS A 169 -6.58 -19.11 -17.55
C HIS A 169 -5.46 -19.61 -16.63
N ARG A 170 -4.21 -19.28 -16.95
CA ARG A 170 -3.07 -19.62 -16.10
C ARG A 170 -3.11 -18.89 -14.76
N ALA A 171 -3.35 -17.57 -14.77
CA ALA A 171 -3.31 -16.72 -13.58
C ALA A 171 -4.48 -16.98 -12.61
N LEU A 172 -5.63 -17.37 -13.14
CA LEU A 172 -6.81 -17.70 -12.34
C LEU A 172 -6.79 -19.15 -11.82
N ASN A 173 -5.90 -19.99 -12.33
CA ASN A 173 -5.75 -21.34 -11.83
C ASN A 173 -5.34 -21.32 -10.34
N GLY A 174 -6.07 -22.04 -9.50
CA GLY A 174 -5.90 -22.01 -8.03
C GLY A 174 -6.64 -20.88 -7.31
N THR A 175 -7.27 -19.95 -8.02
CA THR A 175 -8.15 -18.93 -7.41
C THR A 175 -9.59 -19.45 -7.29
N MET A 176 -10.41 -18.80 -6.45
CA MET A 176 -11.85 -19.11 -6.36
C MET A 176 -12.60 -18.91 -7.69
N ALA A 177 -12.17 -17.95 -8.52
CA ALA A 177 -12.82 -17.65 -9.80
C ALA A 177 -12.50 -18.70 -10.87
N LYS A 178 -11.35 -19.38 -10.78
CA LYS A 178 -10.86 -20.48 -11.63
C LYS A 178 -10.61 -20.15 -13.10
N THR A 179 -11.54 -19.47 -13.78
CA THR A 179 -11.54 -19.26 -15.23
C THR A 179 -11.96 -17.82 -15.59
N PRO A 180 -11.46 -17.25 -16.70
CA PRO A 180 -11.83 -15.90 -17.11
C PRO A 180 -13.31 -15.77 -17.49
N GLU A 181 -13.96 -16.84 -17.94
CA GLU A 181 -15.39 -16.85 -18.29
C GLU A 181 -16.26 -16.62 -17.05
N ILE A 182 -15.89 -17.24 -15.91
CA ILE A 182 -16.57 -17.01 -14.63
C ILE A 182 -16.39 -15.55 -14.19
N VAL A 183 -15.19 -14.98 -14.36
CA VAL A 183 -14.92 -13.57 -14.07
C VAL A 183 -15.78 -12.66 -14.93
N MET A 184 -15.82 -12.87 -16.24
CA MET A 184 -16.63 -12.06 -17.17
C MET A 184 -18.12 -12.14 -16.83
N LYS A 185 -18.65 -13.34 -16.60
CA LYS A 185 -20.05 -13.52 -16.18
C LYS A 185 -20.37 -12.80 -14.88
N PHE A 186 -19.45 -12.81 -13.92
CA PHE A 186 -19.60 -12.07 -12.66
C PHE A 186 -19.64 -10.55 -12.91
N LEU A 187 -18.73 -10.02 -13.72
CA LEU A 187 -18.69 -8.60 -14.05
C LEU A 187 -19.96 -8.15 -14.79
N GLU A 188 -20.43 -8.94 -15.76
CA GLU A 188 -21.68 -8.66 -16.50
C GLU A 188 -22.90 -8.65 -15.57
N LEU A 189 -23.02 -9.65 -14.67
CA LEU A 189 -24.09 -9.69 -13.67
C LEU A 189 -24.02 -8.46 -12.74
N LEU A 190 -22.82 -8.08 -12.31
CA LEU A 190 -22.63 -6.92 -11.44
C LEU A 190 -23.04 -5.63 -12.16
N THR A 191 -22.64 -5.46 -13.42
CA THR A 191 -23.05 -4.32 -14.25
C THR A 191 -24.57 -4.26 -14.43
N ASP A 192 -25.24 -5.39 -14.72
CA ASP A 192 -26.70 -5.46 -14.81
C ASP A 192 -27.36 -4.98 -13.50
N LYS A 193 -26.94 -5.54 -12.36
CA LYS A 193 -27.55 -5.24 -11.05
C LYS A 193 -27.27 -3.84 -10.53
N LEU A 194 -26.17 -3.21 -10.95
CA LEU A 194 -25.81 -1.86 -10.52
C LEU A 194 -26.29 -0.78 -11.49
N SER A 195 -26.63 -1.12 -12.73
CA SER A 195 -26.98 -0.16 -13.81
C SER A 195 -27.96 0.93 -13.37
N ASP A 196 -29.11 0.56 -12.82
CA ASP A 196 -30.14 1.51 -12.34
C ASP A 196 -29.63 2.42 -11.23
N ARG A 197 -28.83 1.90 -10.30
CA ARG A 197 -28.26 2.67 -9.20
C ARG A 197 -27.18 3.62 -9.69
N THR A 198 -26.32 3.15 -10.58
CA THR A 198 -25.31 3.99 -11.25
C THR A 198 -25.97 5.11 -12.03
N ALA A 199 -27.04 4.85 -12.78
CA ALA A 199 -27.77 5.91 -13.49
C ALA A 199 -28.32 6.98 -12.53
N LYS A 200 -28.85 6.58 -11.37
CA LYS A 200 -29.29 7.51 -10.32
C LYS A 200 -28.12 8.32 -9.76
N ASP A 201 -26.98 7.69 -9.48
CA ASP A 201 -25.77 8.38 -9.00
C ASP A 201 -25.24 9.40 -10.02
N PHE A 202 -25.26 9.07 -11.31
CA PHE A 202 -24.90 9.99 -12.38
C PHE A 202 -25.87 11.17 -12.49
N ASN A 203 -27.17 10.95 -12.33
CA ASN A 203 -28.15 12.03 -12.31
C ASN A 203 -27.90 12.97 -11.12
N LEU A 204 -27.62 12.43 -9.94
CA LEU A 204 -27.29 13.23 -8.75
C LEU A 204 -26.02 14.08 -8.93
N MET A 205 -24.98 13.50 -9.53
CA MET A 205 -23.76 14.26 -9.86
C MET A 205 -24.03 15.36 -10.87
N ARG A 206 -24.89 15.10 -11.87
CA ARG A 206 -25.30 16.11 -12.87
C ARG A 206 -26.07 17.26 -12.24
N ASP A 207 -27.04 16.94 -11.38
CA ASP A 207 -27.82 17.95 -10.66
C ASP A 207 -26.92 18.79 -9.76
N MET A 208 -25.95 18.17 -9.09
CA MET A 208 -24.96 18.87 -8.27
C MET A 208 -24.07 19.80 -9.13
N LYS A 209 -23.62 19.35 -10.30
CA LYS A 209 -22.85 20.17 -11.24
C LYS A 209 -23.67 21.39 -11.70
N MET A 210 -24.93 21.19 -12.07
CA MET A 210 -25.85 22.28 -12.45
C MET A 210 -26.09 23.28 -11.32
N LYS A 211 -26.21 22.82 -10.07
CA LYS A 211 -26.32 23.69 -8.89
C LYS A 211 -25.08 24.58 -8.72
N MET A 212 -23.88 24.06 -8.94
CA MET A 212 -22.62 24.79 -8.75
C MET A 212 -22.23 25.67 -9.94
N ASN A 213 -22.55 25.24 -11.16
CA ASN A 213 -22.23 25.96 -12.39
C ASN A 213 -23.33 25.75 -13.44
N SER A 214 -24.17 26.77 -13.64
CA SER A 214 -25.29 26.72 -14.59
C SER A 214 -24.88 26.68 -16.07
N ARG A 215 -23.60 26.87 -16.39
CA ARG A 215 -23.09 26.89 -17.77
C ARG A 215 -22.62 25.53 -18.27
N SER A 216 -22.37 24.57 -17.38
CA SER A 216 -21.80 23.26 -17.73
C SER A 216 -22.71 22.15 -17.21
N THR A 217 -23.46 21.52 -18.12
CA THR A 217 -24.49 20.52 -17.79
C THR A 217 -24.02 19.08 -18.00
N GLU A 218 -22.97 18.87 -18.79
CA GLU A 218 -22.41 17.55 -19.09
C GLU A 218 -21.39 17.14 -18.03
N LEU A 219 -21.46 15.88 -17.59
CA LEU A 219 -20.54 15.32 -16.61
C LEU A 219 -19.34 14.69 -17.33
N MET A 220 -18.16 15.24 -17.14
CA MET A 220 -16.93 14.78 -17.80
C MET A 220 -16.17 13.75 -16.96
N PRO A 221 -15.24 12.96 -17.53
CA PRO A 221 -14.50 11.93 -16.79
C PRO A 221 -13.74 12.44 -15.56
N TRP A 222 -13.27 13.68 -15.58
CA TRP A 222 -12.57 14.34 -14.46
C TRP A 222 -13.50 14.91 -13.38
N ASP A 223 -14.82 14.84 -13.60
CA ASP A 223 -15.83 15.38 -12.68
C ASP A 223 -16.33 14.35 -11.67
N HIS A 224 -16.26 13.05 -11.98
CA HIS A 224 -16.83 12.01 -11.13
C HIS A 224 -16.32 12.03 -9.69
N PRO A 225 -15.00 12.12 -9.42
CA PRO A 225 -14.51 12.12 -8.04
C PRO A 225 -15.04 13.34 -7.25
N TYR A 226 -14.94 14.54 -7.84
CA TYR A 226 -15.39 15.79 -7.25
C TYR A 226 -16.88 15.77 -6.88
N PHE A 227 -17.77 15.54 -7.85
CA PHE A 227 -19.21 15.62 -7.58
C PHE A 227 -19.74 14.43 -6.79
N SER A 228 -19.12 13.25 -6.89
CA SER A 228 -19.47 12.15 -5.99
C SER A 228 -19.13 12.51 -4.53
N GLY A 229 -18.01 13.22 -4.31
CA GLY A 229 -17.63 13.77 -3.01
C GLY A 229 -18.64 14.81 -2.52
N ALA A 230 -19.01 15.76 -3.38
CA ALA A 230 -19.96 16.81 -3.03
C ALA A 230 -21.36 16.25 -2.71
N VAL A 231 -21.86 15.28 -3.48
CA VAL A 231 -23.14 14.60 -3.21
C VAL A 231 -23.08 13.82 -1.89
N ARG A 232 -21.97 13.15 -1.58
CA ARG A 232 -21.78 12.51 -0.27
C ARG A 232 -21.78 13.54 0.86
N ALA A 233 -21.07 14.65 0.70
CA ALA A 233 -21.01 15.72 1.70
C ALA A 233 -22.39 16.35 1.96
N GLU A 234 -23.21 16.58 0.93
CA GLU A 234 -24.58 17.10 1.08
C GLU A 234 -25.50 16.11 1.83
N ARG A 235 -25.25 14.80 1.69
CA ARG A 235 -26.07 13.73 2.30
C ARG A 235 -25.61 13.30 3.68
N SER A 236 -24.32 13.44 3.97
CA SER A 236 -23.75 13.06 5.26
C SER A 236 -24.25 14.01 6.34
N GLN A 237 -24.92 13.45 7.35
CA GLN A 237 -25.08 14.14 8.62
C GLN A 237 -23.67 14.36 9.21
N PRO A 238 -23.39 15.50 9.87
CA PRO A 238 -22.10 15.70 10.53
C PRO A 238 -21.95 14.67 11.65
N VAL A 239 -21.28 13.55 11.35
CA VAL A 239 -20.89 12.56 12.36
C VAL A 239 -19.72 13.15 13.12
N GLN A 240 -20.02 13.85 14.20
CA GLN A 240 -19.03 14.53 15.06
C GLN A 240 -18.19 13.57 15.94
N SER A 241 -18.38 12.25 15.83
CA SER A 241 -17.69 11.30 16.71
C SER A 241 -16.31 10.94 16.15
N SER A 242 -15.37 11.88 16.27
CA SER A 242 -13.95 11.56 16.13
C SER A 242 -13.54 10.65 17.30
N VAL A 243 -13.01 9.47 17.00
CA VAL A 243 -12.57 8.48 18.01
C VAL A 243 -11.07 8.58 18.17
N SER A 244 -10.55 8.59 19.40
CA SER A 244 -9.09 8.59 19.58
C SER A 244 -8.47 7.26 19.13
N LEU A 245 -7.24 7.30 18.62
CA LEU A 245 -6.50 6.08 18.26
C LEU A 245 -6.45 5.07 19.42
N GLY A 246 -6.26 5.56 20.65
CA GLY A 246 -6.26 4.73 21.86
C GLY A 246 -7.59 4.01 22.09
N ALA A 247 -8.71 4.73 22.03
CA ALA A 247 -10.05 4.14 22.19
C ALA A 247 -10.38 3.15 21.07
N CYS A 248 -9.93 3.42 19.85
CA CYS A 248 -10.09 2.50 18.72
C CYS A 248 -9.30 1.20 18.96
N MET A 249 -8.03 1.30 19.37
CA MET A 249 -7.20 0.13 19.69
C MET A 249 -7.78 -0.68 20.85
N GLU A 250 -8.29 -0.02 21.90
CA GLU A 250 -8.96 -0.70 23.02
C GLU A 250 -10.20 -1.47 22.55
N GLY A 251 -11.05 -0.85 21.72
CA GLY A 251 -12.21 -1.50 21.13
C GLY A 251 -11.83 -2.70 20.25
N LEU A 252 -10.78 -2.57 19.43
CA LEU A 252 -10.25 -3.69 18.64
C LEU A 252 -9.77 -4.82 19.54
N ILE A 253 -8.97 -4.53 20.56
CA ILE A 253 -8.47 -5.53 21.52
C ILE A 253 -9.64 -6.30 22.16
N MET A 254 -10.70 -5.60 22.59
CA MET A 254 -11.89 -6.23 23.14
C MET A 254 -12.58 -7.16 22.14
N LEU A 255 -12.75 -6.72 20.89
CA LEU A 255 -13.39 -7.52 19.84
C LEU A 255 -12.59 -8.80 19.54
N PHE A 256 -11.27 -8.69 19.37
CA PHE A 256 -10.40 -9.85 19.12
C PHE A 256 -10.36 -10.81 20.30
N SER A 257 -10.38 -10.30 21.53
CA SER A 257 -10.44 -11.13 22.73
C SER A 257 -11.75 -11.91 22.81
N GLN A 258 -12.90 -11.27 22.56
CA GLN A 258 -14.21 -11.91 22.67
C GLN A 258 -14.53 -12.85 21.50
N LEU A 259 -14.11 -12.51 20.29
CA LEU A 259 -14.44 -13.28 19.08
C LEU A 259 -13.44 -14.40 18.81
N LEU A 260 -12.16 -14.19 19.14
CA LEU A 260 -11.06 -15.06 18.72
C LEU A 260 -10.17 -15.53 19.88
N GLY A 261 -10.43 -15.14 21.13
CA GLY A 261 -9.55 -15.50 22.26
C GLY A 261 -8.15 -14.89 22.17
N VAL A 262 -7.97 -13.83 21.35
CA VAL A 262 -6.68 -13.20 21.07
C VAL A 262 -6.50 -11.91 21.88
N SER A 263 -5.35 -11.77 22.50
CA SER A 263 -4.92 -10.58 23.24
C SER A 263 -3.70 -9.93 22.59
N PHE A 264 -3.58 -8.62 22.75
CA PHE A 264 -2.42 -7.85 22.27
C PHE A 264 -1.66 -7.30 23.46
N GLN A 265 -0.38 -7.68 23.57
CA GLN A 265 0.48 -7.27 24.68
C GLN A 265 1.57 -6.35 24.16
N ASN A 266 1.71 -5.17 24.76
CA ASN A 266 2.77 -4.24 24.38
C ASN A 266 4.13 -4.77 24.84
N GLU A 267 5.06 -4.90 23.91
CA GLU A 267 6.42 -5.35 24.17
C GLU A 267 7.41 -4.24 23.83
N GLN A 268 8.37 -3.99 24.71
CA GLN A 268 9.40 -2.99 24.44
C GLN A 268 10.37 -3.52 23.38
N PRO A 269 10.55 -2.81 22.25
CA PRO A 269 11.54 -3.19 21.26
C PRO A 269 12.96 -3.06 21.81
N MET A 270 13.85 -3.94 21.36
CA MET A 270 15.27 -3.88 21.67
C MET A 270 15.98 -2.77 20.88
N ALA A 271 17.17 -2.39 21.34
CA ALA A 271 17.99 -1.39 20.66
C ALA A 271 18.31 -1.83 19.21
N GLY A 272 17.92 -1.00 18.24
CA GLY A 272 18.10 -1.25 16.81
C GLY A 272 17.02 -2.11 16.15
N GLU A 273 16.03 -2.61 16.91
CA GLU A 273 14.93 -3.43 16.39
C GLU A 273 13.94 -2.64 15.54
N VAL A 274 13.77 -1.36 15.87
CA VAL A 274 12.78 -0.46 15.27
C VAL A 274 13.44 0.72 14.57
N TRP A 275 12.79 1.26 13.54
CA TRP A 275 13.30 2.34 12.69
C TRP A 275 12.86 3.74 13.12
N SER A 276 12.02 3.84 14.14
CA SER A 276 11.49 5.08 14.70
C SER A 276 11.06 4.84 16.15
N GLU A 277 11.18 5.85 17.00
CA GLU A 277 10.83 5.79 18.43
C GLU A 277 9.31 5.67 18.67
N ASP A 278 8.50 6.09 17.69
CA ASP A 278 7.04 6.05 17.78
C ASP A 278 6.44 4.67 17.48
N ILE A 279 7.26 3.70 17.09
CA ILE A 279 6.81 2.35 16.77
C ILE A 279 6.40 1.63 18.05
N ARG A 280 5.28 0.90 17.97
CA ARG A 280 4.79 0.04 19.06
C ARG A 280 4.83 -1.41 18.60
N LYS A 281 5.54 -2.26 19.33
CA LYS A 281 5.55 -3.71 19.09
C LYS A 281 4.48 -4.36 19.95
N LEU A 282 3.61 -5.13 19.32
CA LEU A 282 2.55 -5.90 19.96
C LEU A 282 2.83 -7.38 19.78
N ALA A 283 2.93 -8.12 20.88
CA ALA A 283 2.85 -9.58 20.88
C ALA A 283 1.38 -9.99 20.82
N VAL A 284 1.04 -10.85 19.86
CA VAL A 284 -0.32 -11.38 19.66
C VAL A 284 -0.37 -12.74 20.35
N VAL A 285 -1.22 -12.90 21.35
CA VAL A 285 -1.26 -14.10 22.20
C VAL A 285 -2.69 -14.65 22.25
N HIS A 286 -2.85 -15.91 21.88
CA HIS A 286 -4.08 -16.66 22.03
C HIS A 286 -4.14 -17.34 23.42
N GLU A 287 -5.34 -17.39 24.00
CA GLU A 287 -5.54 -17.93 25.35
C GLU A 287 -5.14 -19.42 25.50
N ALA A 288 -5.30 -20.23 24.45
CA ALA A 288 -4.98 -21.65 24.48
C ALA A 288 -3.70 -22.03 23.72
N GLU A 289 -3.35 -21.27 22.67
CA GLU A 289 -2.24 -21.61 21.76
C GLU A 289 -0.95 -20.85 22.12
N GLY A 290 -1.03 -19.84 22.99
CA GLY A 290 0.11 -19.02 23.37
C GLY A 290 0.44 -17.97 22.30
N LEU A 291 1.73 -17.70 22.12
CA LEU A 291 2.20 -16.66 21.20
C LEU A 291 1.86 -17.04 19.75
N LEU A 292 1.17 -16.14 19.04
CA LEU A 292 0.84 -16.29 17.63
C LEU A 292 1.78 -15.51 16.71
N GLY A 293 2.37 -14.41 17.19
CA GLY A 293 3.30 -13.59 16.41
C GLY A 293 3.39 -12.15 16.88
N TYR A 294 3.98 -11.30 16.02
CA TYR A 294 4.27 -9.90 16.36
C TYR A 294 3.74 -8.93 15.31
N ILE A 295 3.21 -7.81 15.78
CA ILE A 295 2.78 -6.68 14.95
C ILE A 295 3.55 -5.44 15.37
N TYR A 296 4.27 -4.84 14.43
CA TYR A 296 4.90 -3.52 14.60
C TYR A 296 3.96 -2.46 14.05
N CYS A 297 3.49 -1.59 14.92
CA CYS A 297 2.56 -0.51 14.58
C CYS A 297 3.34 0.78 14.32
N ASP A 298 3.28 1.25 13.08
CA ASP A 298 3.86 2.50 12.62
C ASP A 298 2.72 3.43 12.17
N PHE A 299 2.12 4.11 13.15
CA PHE A 299 0.85 4.82 12.96
C PHE A 299 0.98 6.21 12.37
N PHE A 300 2.07 6.93 12.65
CA PHE A 300 2.13 8.37 12.43
C PHE A 300 2.83 8.73 11.12
N ARG A 301 2.37 9.82 10.51
CA ARG A 301 3.02 10.44 9.35
C ARG A 301 4.35 11.08 9.75
N ARG A 302 5.36 10.97 8.89
CA ARG A 302 6.69 11.62 9.03
C ARG A 302 7.19 12.03 7.63
N PRO A 303 8.07 13.04 7.51
CA PRO A 303 8.49 13.57 6.20
C PRO A 303 9.03 12.52 5.23
N ASP A 304 9.75 11.52 5.75
CA ASP A 304 10.39 10.45 4.96
C ASP A 304 9.51 9.19 4.81
N LYS A 305 8.24 9.23 5.22
CA LYS A 305 7.31 8.11 5.13
C LYS A 305 6.22 8.42 4.09
N PRO A 306 5.94 7.50 3.17
CA PRO A 306 4.89 7.66 2.20
C PRO A 306 3.53 7.71 2.87
N HIS A 307 2.64 8.49 2.26
CA HIS A 307 1.27 8.67 2.72
C HIS A 307 0.38 7.51 2.25
N GLN A 308 0.66 6.30 2.72
CA GLN A 308 -0.09 5.10 2.39
C GLN A 308 -0.37 4.27 3.64
N ASP A 309 -1.63 3.85 3.78
CA ASP A 309 -2.06 2.91 4.80
C ASP A 309 -1.98 1.48 4.23
N CYS A 310 -1.20 0.61 4.86
CA CYS A 310 -0.94 -0.75 4.39
C CYS A 310 -0.42 -1.65 5.52
N HIS A 311 -0.38 -2.96 5.25
CA HIS A 311 0.35 -3.90 6.08
C HIS A 311 1.43 -4.59 5.26
N PHE A 312 2.55 -4.94 5.90
CA PHE A 312 3.64 -5.69 5.30
C PHE A 312 3.88 -6.97 6.10
N THR A 313 3.94 -8.10 5.42
CA THR A 313 4.36 -9.36 6.02
C THR A 313 5.88 -9.43 6.00
N ILE A 314 6.55 -9.15 7.12
CA ILE A 314 8.02 -9.19 7.18
C ILE A 314 8.52 -10.62 7.22
N ARG A 315 7.75 -11.50 7.87
CA ARG A 315 8.08 -12.92 7.99
C ARG A 315 6.80 -13.73 8.10
N GLY A 316 6.68 -14.78 7.28
CA GLY A 316 5.60 -15.75 7.37
C GLY A 316 5.73 -16.70 8.56
N GLY A 317 4.60 -17.23 9.03
CA GLY A 317 4.56 -18.29 10.02
C GLY A 317 4.79 -19.66 9.39
N ARG A 318 5.70 -20.47 9.93
CA ARG A 318 5.96 -21.82 9.43
C ARG A 318 6.60 -22.73 10.47
N LEU A 319 6.39 -24.03 10.31
CA LEU A 319 7.22 -25.02 10.99
C LEU A 319 8.57 -25.10 10.28
N LYS A 320 9.66 -25.02 11.04
CA LYS A 320 11.03 -25.22 10.54
C LYS A 320 11.40 -26.70 10.62
N GLU A 321 12.46 -27.06 9.92
CA GLU A 321 12.98 -28.44 9.89
C GLU A 321 13.49 -28.92 11.25
N ASP A 322 13.95 -28.01 12.10
CA ASP A 322 14.34 -28.28 13.48
C ASP A 322 13.16 -28.54 14.43
N GLY A 323 11.93 -28.52 13.90
CA GLY A 323 10.68 -28.70 14.64
C GLY A 323 10.22 -27.47 15.41
N GLN A 324 10.95 -26.35 15.35
CA GLN A 324 10.51 -25.10 15.96
C GLN A 324 9.55 -24.33 15.06
N TYR A 325 8.57 -23.67 15.67
CA TYR A 325 7.66 -22.80 14.93
C TYR A 325 8.24 -21.39 14.78
N GLN A 326 8.40 -20.95 13.54
CA GLN A 326 8.70 -19.57 13.19
C GLN A 326 7.43 -18.74 13.30
N HIS A 327 7.42 -17.78 14.21
CA HIS A 327 6.29 -16.88 14.36
C HIS A 327 6.27 -15.80 13.27
N PRO A 328 5.08 -15.49 12.71
CA PRO A 328 4.91 -14.43 11.75
C PRO A 328 5.22 -13.05 12.36
N VAL A 329 5.71 -12.15 11.52
CA VAL A 329 5.98 -10.76 11.86
C VAL A 329 5.34 -9.87 10.81
N VAL A 330 4.52 -8.92 11.25
CA VAL A 330 3.79 -8.00 10.38
C VAL A 330 4.06 -6.55 10.81
N VAL A 331 4.11 -5.63 9.85
CA VAL A 331 4.09 -4.19 10.11
C VAL A 331 2.74 -3.64 9.68
N LEU A 332 2.07 -2.92 10.57
CA LEU A 332 0.90 -2.10 10.25
C LEU A 332 1.36 -0.65 10.08
N MET A 333 1.32 -0.14 8.86
CA MET A 333 1.74 1.21 8.53
C MET A 333 0.52 2.07 8.23
N LEU A 334 0.31 3.16 8.99
CA LEU A 334 -0.71 4.17 8.73
C LEU A 334 -0.09 5.57 8.60
N SER A 335 -0.83 6.54 8.04
CA SER A 335 -0.38 7.94 7.91
C SER A 335 -1.18 8.91 8.80
N LEU A 336 -1.40 8.54 10.07
CA LEU A 336 -2.18 9.35 10.99
C LEU A 336 -1.42 10.62 11.44
N PRO A 337 -2.13 11.73 11.75
CA PRO A 337 -1.49 12.90 12.33
C PRO A 337 -0.88 12.55 13.70
N PRO A 338 0.35 13.01 14.00
CA PRO A 338 0.96 12.78 15.30
C PRO A 338 0.13 13.46 16.40
N PRO A 339 0.09 12.90 17.62
CA PRO A 339 -0.58 13.55 18.74
C PRO A 339 0.12 14.88 19.07
N THR A 340 -0.66 15.86 19.50
CA THR A 340 -0.11 17.11 20.05
C THR A 340 -0.08 17.02 21.59
N ARG A 341 0.57 17.99 22.25
CA ARG A 341 0.57 18.06 23.72
C ARG A 341 -0.84 18.16 24.33
N SER A 342 -1.80 18.68 23.57
CA SER A 342 -3.16 18.98 24.04
C SER A 342 -4.24 18.09 23.41
N THR A 343 -3.93 17.38 22.32
CA THR A 343 -4.91 16.56 21.59
C THR A 343 -4.33 15.20 21.19
N PRO A 344 -5.01 14.09 21.52
CA PRO A 344 -4.63 12.77 20.99
C PRO A 344 -4.90 12.71 19.48
N THR A 345 -4.27 11.75 18.79
CA THR A 345 -4.60 11.43 17.40
C THR A 345 -6.06 10.99 17.31
N LEU A 346 -6.85 11.74 16.55
CA LEU A 346 -8.27 11.48 16.32
C LEU A 346 -8.46 10.83 14.95
N LEU A 347 -9.24 9.75 14.94
CA LEU A 347 -9.69 9.03 13.76
C LEU A 347 -11.09 9.55 13.41
N THR A 348 -11.24 10.00 12.18
CA THR A 348 -12.55 10.29 11.59
C THR A 348 -13.10 9.01 10.96
N PRO A 349 -14.40 8.69 11.14
CA PRO A 349 -15.04 7.68 10.30
C PRO A 349 -14.81 8.07 8.85
N CYS A 350 -14.31 7.17 8.01
CA CYS A 350 -13.93 7.40 6.61
C CYS A 350 -14.90 8.34 5.85
N THR A 351 -14.73 9.65 6.01
CA THR A 351 -14.69 10.55 4.88
C THR A 351 -13.42 10.14 4.14
N PRO A 352 -13.47 9.90 2.81
CA PRO A 352 -12.27 9.52 2.07
C PRO A 352 -11.15 10.50 2.43
N CYS A 353 -9.90 10.03 2.50
CA CYS A 353 -8.71 10.87 2.78
C CYS A 353 -8.75 12.16 1.95
N TRP A 354 -9.36 13.20 2.51
CA TRP A 354 -9.47 14.54 1.98
C TRP A 354 -9.05 15.42 3.13
N ASP A 355 -7.74 15.58 3.32
CA ASP A 355 -7.20 16.57 4.23
C ASP A 355 -7.68 17.96 3.75
N ALA A 356 -8.76 18.45 4.34
CA ALA A 356 -9.19 19.84 4.26
C ALA A 356 -8.23 20.71 5.09
N HIS A 357 -7.03 20.91 4.55
CA HIS A 357 -6.14 21.99 4.99
C HIS A 357 -5.86 22.94 3.82
N ALA A 358 -6.90 23.67 3.42
CA ALA A 358 -6.78 24.94 2.73
C ALA A 358 -8.05 25.77 2.96
N THR A 359 -8.15 26.42 4.13
CA THR A 359 -8.78 27.74 4.39
C THR A 359 -9.10 27.88 5.88
N ASN A 360 -8.09 28.23 6.69
CA ASN A 360 -8.36 28.99 7.91
C ASN A 360 -7.90 30.42 7.64
N THR A 361 -8.74 31.15 6.91
CA THR A 361 -8.68 32.59 6.77
C THR A 361 -9.95 33.16 7.38
N SER A 362 -9.77 33.79 8.54
CA SER A 362 -10.47 35.00 8.95
C SER A 362 -11.95 34.88 9.30
N GLN A 363 -12.23 34.64 10.58
CA GLN A 363 -13.23 35.46 11.29
C GLN A 363 -12.67 35.85 12.66
N VAL A 364 -11.96 36.97 12.66
CA VAL A 364 -11.84 37.85 13.82
C VAL A 364 -13.09 38.72 13.81
N THR A 365 -13.86 38.69 14.89
CA THR A 365 -14.55 39.88 15.41
C THR A 365 -13.81 40.35 16.63
#